data_AF-A0A1F6UL38-F1
#
_entry.id   AF-A0A1F6UL38-F1
#
_cell.length_a   1.000
_cell.length_b   1.000
_cell.length_c   1.000
_cell.angle_alpha   90.00
_cell.angle_beta   90.00
_cell.angle_gamma   90.00
#
_symmetry.space_group_name_H-M   'P 1'
#
loop_
_entity.id
_entity.type
_entity.pdbx_description
1 polymer ?
#
loop_
_entity_poly.entity_id
_entity_poly.type
_entity_poly.pdbx_seq_one_letter_code
_entity_poly.pdbx_strand_id
1 'polypeptide(L)' 'MQQWLLLIFADSARLRIKDPLPDQSSRFELASAGLGVRFTAWKNLKGELDWGKALKDSAVTQSGDDRVHFRLEYGF' A
#
# COMPACT_ATOMS: atom_id res chain seq x y z
N MET A 1 -22.80 13.71 9.36
CA MET A 1 -23.26 12.55 8.57
C MET A 1 -22.13 11.56 8.56
N GLN A 2 -22.42 10.27 8.83
CA GLN A 2 -21.43 9.21 8.76
C GLN A 2 -21.14 8.91 7.28
N GLN A 3 -19.87 8.86 6.88
CA GLN A 3 -19.48 8.54 5.51
C GLN A 3 -18.54 7.35 5.51
N TRP A 4 -18.72 6.47 4.53
CA TRP A 4 -17.90 5.28 4.32
C TRP A 4 -17.54 5.18 2.84
N LEU A 5 -16.31 4.79 2.56
CA LEU A 5 -15.84 4.45 1.22
C LEU A 5 -15.09 3.13 1.30
N LEU A 6 -15.56 2.15 0.53
CA LEU A 6 -14.89 0.87 0.34
C LEU A 6 -14.06 0.96 -0.96
N LEU A 7 -12.84 0.46 -0.90
CA LEU A 7 -11.88 0.51 -1.99
C LEU A 7 -11.40 -0.90 -2.32
N ILE A 8 -11.25 -1.16 -3.61
CA ILE A 8 -10.34 -2.19 -4.14
C ILE A 8 -9.30 -1.46 -4.98
N PHE A 9 -8.04 -1.85 -4.83
CA PHE A 9 -6.94 -1.20 -5.54
C PHE A 9 -5.91 -2.23 -6.01
N ALA A 10 -5.16 -1.86 -7.04
CA ALA A 10 -4.03 -2.61 -7.55
C ALA A 10 -2.98 -1.64 -8.08
N ASP A 11 -1.73 -1.84 -7.66
CA ASP A 11 -0.61 -0.95 -7.98
C ASP A 11 0.55 -1.76 -8.58
N SER A 12 1.34 -1.09 -9.43
CA SER A 12 2.58 -1.67 -9.94
C SER A 12 3.66 -0.60 -10.14
N ALA A 13 4.92 -0.98 -9.98
CA ALA A 13 6.06 -0.11 -10.19
C ALA A 13 7.23 -0.86 -10.84
N ARG A 14 8.00 -0.17 -11.68
CA ARG A 14 9.27 -0.65 -12.22
C ARG A 14 10.37 0.34 -11.84
N LEU A 15 11.40 -0.15 -11.17
CA LEU A 15 12.51 0.65 -10.70
C LEU A 15 13.80 0.19 -11.37
N ARG A 16 14.74 1.11 -11.53
CA ARG A 16 16.10 0.82 -11.98
C ARG A 16 17.13 1.55 -11.15
N ILE A 17 18.27 0.93 -10.92
CA ILE A 17 19.44 1.58 -10.36
C ILE A 17 20.22 2.20 -11.51
N LYS A 18 20.53 3.49 -11.39
CA LYS A 18 21.41 4.17 -12.33
C LYS A 18 22.85 3.80 -11.99
N ASP A 19 23.60 3.31 -12.98
CA ASP A 19 24.98 2.86 -12.87
C ASP A 19 25.17 1.75 -11.80
N PRO A 20 24.53 0.57 -12.00
CA PRO A 20 24.64 -0.54 -11.07
C PRO A 20 26.07 -1.11 -11.04
N LEU A 21 26.50 -1.59 -9.88
CA LEU A 21 27.74 -2.37 -9.78
C LEU A 21 27.60 -3.68 -10.58
N PRO A 22 28.70 -4.30 -11.06
CA PRO A 22 28.66 -5.46 -11.97
C PRO A 22 27.76 -6.63 -11.51
N ASP A 23 27.69 -6.90 -10.20
CA ASP A 23 26.90 -8.00 -9.62
C ASP A 23 25.59 -7.54 -8.93
N GLN A 24 25.25 -6.25 -9.04
CA GLN A 24 24.06 -5.69 -8.41
C GLN A 24 22.84 -5.84 -9.32
N SER A 25 21.73 -6.34 -8.76
CA SER A 25 20.42 -6.27 -9.43
C SER A 25 20.09 -4.83 -9.82
N SER A 26 19.90 -4.60 -11.12
CA SER A 26 19.73 -3.25 -11.67
C SER A 26 18.27 -2.87 -11.93
N ARG A 27 17.35 -3.83 -11.85
CA ARG A 27 15.92 -3.65 -12.13
C ARG A 27 15.08 -4.37 -11.07
N PHE A 28 13.99 -3.73 -10.69
CA PHE A 28 13.05 -4.25 -9.71
C PHE A 28 11.63 -4.01 -10.21
N GLU A 29 10.77 -4.99 -10.00
CA GLU A 29 9.34 -4.86 -10.30
C GLU A 29 8.56 -5.11 -9.02
N LEU A 30 7.63 -4.22 -8.71
CA LEU A 30 6.71 -4.34 -7.59
C LEU A 30 5.29 -4.43 -8.14
N ALA A 31 4.47 -5.27 -7.54
CA ALA A 31 3.05 -5.32 -7.81
C ALA A 31 2.29 -5.72 -6.53
N SER A 32 1.14 -5.11 -6.31
CA SER A 32 0.26 -5.41 -5.18
C SER A 32 -1.21 -5.26 -5.57
N ALA A 33 -2.08 -5.89 -4.79
CA ALA A 33 -3.50 -5.61 -4.78
C ALA A 33 -4.00 -5.53 -3.34
N GLY A 34 -5.11 -4.85 -3.11
CA GLY A 34 -5.60 -4.65 -1.76
C GLY A 34 -7.03 -4.15 -1.67
N LEU A 35 -7.49 -4.09 -0.41
CA LEU A 35 -8.80 -3.61 0.00
C LEU A 35 -8.62 -2.50 1.03
N GLY A 36 -9.45 -1.47 0.92
CA GLY A 36 -9.39 -0.31 1.80
C GLY A 36 -10.75 0.09 2.32
N VAL A 37 -10.77 0.66 3.52
CA VAL A 37 -11.92 1.35 4.10
C VAL A 37 -11.48 2.75 4.50
N ARG A 38 -12.30 3.74 4.15
CA ARG A 38 -12.20 5.11 4.65
C ARG A 38 -13.50 5.46 5.34
N PHE A 39 -13.43 6.14 6.47
CA PHE A 39 -14.62 6.57 7.18
C PHE A 39 -14.47 7.95 7.81
N THR A 40 -15.61 8.63 7.97
CA THR A 40 -15.73 9.83 8.80
C THR A 40 -16.88 9.64 9.78
N ALA A 41 -16.58 9.80 11.06
CA ALA A 41 -17.49 9.66 12.20
C ALA A 41 -17.51 10.96 13.03
N TRP A 42 -18.63 11.24 13.69
CA TRP A 42 -18.78 12.38 14.62
C TRP A 42 -18.29 13.74 14.08
N LYS A 43 -18.35 13.94 12.75
CA LYS A 43 -17.85 15.11 11.97
C LYS A 43 -16.35 15.37 12.02
N ASN A 44 -15.66 14.91 13.06
CA ASN A 44 -14.31 15.31 13.38
C ASN A 44 -13.32 14.14 13.40
N LEU A 45 -13.81 12.90 13.40
CA LEU A 45 -12.98 11.70 13.38
C LEU A 45 -12.94 11.13 11.95
N LYS A 46 -11.75 11.03 11.38
CA LYS A 46 -11.52 10.37 10.10
C LYS A 46 -10.61 9.17 10.33
N GLY A 47 -10.91 8.06 9.67
CA GLY A 47 -10.10 6.85 9.77
C GLY A 47 -9.93 6.16 8.43
N GLU A 48 -8.78 5.50 8.31
CA GLU A 48 -8.37 4.75 7.13
C GLU A 48 -7.75 3.43 7.56
N LEU A 49 -8.13 2.35 6.87
CA LEU A 49 -7.55 1.03 7.05
C LEU A 49 -7.37 0.41 5.67
N ASP A 50 -6.16 -0.08 5.39
CA ASP A 50 -5.80 -0.75 4.15
C ASP A 50 -5.15 -2.09 4.45
N TRP A 51 -5.62 -3.12 3.75
CA TRP A 51 -4.93 -4.40 3.65
C TRP A 51 -4.43 -4.58 2.21
N GLY A 52 -3.17 -4.95 2.05
CA GLY A 52 -2.54 -5.20 0.76
C GLY A 52 -1.76 -6.51 0.76
N LYS A 53 -1.71 -7.14 -0.41
CA LYS A 53 -0.98 -8.38 -0.67
C LYS A 53 0.04 -8.17 -1.79
N ALA A 54 1.29 -8.58 -1.55
CA ALA A 54 2.34 -8.55 -2.56
C ALA A 54 2.07 -9.60 -3.65
N LEU A 55 2.17 -9.20 -4.91
CA LEU A 55 1.96 -10.06 -6.09
C LEU A 55 3.27 -10.43 -6.79
N LYS A 56 4.39 -9.83 -6.36
CA LYS A 56 5.74 -10.09 -6.86
C LYS A 56 6.75 -10.05 -5.73
N ASP A 57 7.80 -10.85 -5.87
CA ASP A 57 8.96 -10.78 -5.00
C ASP A 57 9.71 -9.46 -5.17
N SER A 58 10.28 -8.98 -4.07
CA SER A 58 11.15 -7.81 -4.00
C SER A 58 12.33 -8.10 -3.06
N ALA A 59 13.19 -7.11 -2.82
CA ALA A 59 14.38 -7.28 -1.99
C ALA A 59 14.09 -7.81 -0.57
N VAL A 60 12.96 -7.43 0.03
CA VAL A 60 12.62 -7.74 1.44
C VAL A 60 11.16 -8.14 1.64
N THR A 61 10.43 -8.44 0.55
CA THR A 61 9.01 -8.82 0.61
C THR A 61 8.76 -9.85 -0.47
N GLN A 62 8.17 -10.97 -0.08
CA GLN A 62 7.88 -12.10 -0.94
C GLN A 62 6.46 -11.99 -1.49
N SER A 63 6.24 -12.54 -2.68
CA SER A 63 4.91 -12.70 -3.25
C SER A 63 4.05 -13.52 -2.29
N GLY A 64 2.88 -13.00 -1.96
CA GLY A 64 1.99 -13.58 -0.96
C GLY A 64 2.01 -12.86 0.38
N ASP A 65 3.05 -12.07 0.69
CA ASP A 65 3.15 -11.32 1.94
C ASP A 65 2.00 -10.32 2.07
N ASP A 66 1.42 -10.25 3.26
CA ASP A 66 0.32 -9.36 3.60
C ASP A 66 0.83 -8.17 4.43
N ARG A 67 0.28 -6.98 4.19
CA ARG A 67 0.54 -5.76 4.98
C ARG A 67 -0.75 -5.03 5.32
N VAL A 68 -0.80 -4.48 6.52
CA VAL A 68 -1.91 -3.64 6.99
C VAL A 68 -1.39 -2.26 7.36
N HIS A 69 -2.05 -1.23 6.83
CA HIS A 69 -1.79 0.17 7.17
C HIS A 69 -3.05 0.79 7.75
N PHE A 70 -2.90 1.64 8.75
CA PHE A 70 -4.02 2.39 9.31
C PHE A 70 -3.64 3.84 9.58
N ARG A 71 -4.62 4.72 9.53
CA ARG A 71 -4.49 6.13 9.88
C ARG A 71 -5.74 6.61 10.62
N LEU A 72 -5.55 7.42 11.66
CA LEU A 72 -6.64 8.02 12.42
C LEU A 72 -6.34 9.50 12.62
N GLU A 73 -7.33 10.34 12.36
CA GLU A 73 -7.25 11.80 12.50
C GLU A 73 -8.47 12.27 13.30
N TYR A 74 -8.22 13.13 14.29
CA TYR A 74 -9.27 13.82 15.03
C TYR A 74 -9.04 15.33 15.00
N GLY A 75 -10.03 16.10 14.53
CA GLY A 75 -10.01 17.56 14.53
C GLY A 75 -10.78 18.15 15.73
N PHE A 76 -10.22 19.15 16.39
CA PHE A 76 -10.87 19.89 17.48
C PHE A 76 -11.28 21.30 17.02
#